data_AF-A0A949HWU1-F1
#
_entry.id   AF-A0A949HWU1-F1
#
_cell.length_a   1.000
_cell.length_b   1.000
_cell.length_c   1.000
_cell.angle_alpha   90.00
_cell.angle_beta   90.00
_cell.angle_gamma   90.00
#
_symmetry.space_group_name_H-M   'P 1'
#
loop_
_entity.id
_entity.type
_entity.pdbx_description
1 polymer ?
#
loop_
_entity_poly.entity_id
_entity_poly.type
_entity_poly.pdbx_seq_one_letter_code
_entity_poly.pdbx_strand_id
1 'polypeptide(L)'
;MAGAHTDPDRRPENAEGGPVKTFLEHLEDFRWVLLKSLVTLAVAMFICLIAGNHIVRVIQWPLTRAKVSYPGTNAVAVVSFGTNHIGNFTLTPALEQCLPPSTNRFVVVQLFPLTLGTNHLLGWNVVQDPRAVADAQKLHVSLINLSPAEGFFVAVQVAFYGGLALASPFIFYFVISFVFPALKLVEKKYVARGLLFGGGLFLAGVSFCYFALMPVALAAAQMYSNWLGFGALQWKADTYISFVCKFMIGMGLGFELPVVLLTLVKI
;
A
#
# COMPACT_ATOMS: atom_id res chain seq x y z
N MET A 1 -51.61 25.87 -60.51
CA MET A 1 -50.84 24.63 -60.27
C MET A 1 -49.66 24.99 -59.38
N ALA A 2 -49.80 24.76 -58.08
CA ALA A 2 -48.79 25.10 -57.07
C ALA A 2 -47.81 23.93 -56.93
N GLY A 3 -46.53 24.18 -57.21
CA GLY A 3 -45.43 23.23 -56.98
C GLY A 3 -45.08 23.20 -55.50
N ALA A 4 -45.12 22.00 -54.92
CA ALA A 4 -44.82 21.76 -53.51
C ALA A 4 -43.33 22.01 -53.21
N HIS A 5 -43.11 22.88 -52.23
CA HIS A 5 -41.83 23.21 -51.63
C HIS A 5 -41.32 21.98 -50.87
N THR A 6 -40.26 21.35 -51.36
CA THR A 6 -39.51 20.34 -50.60
C THR A 6 -38.74 21.07 -49.50
N ASP A 7 -39.16 20.90 -48.25
CA ASP A 7 -38.45 21.34 -47.06
C ASP A 7 -37.25 20.39 -46.80
N PRO A 8 -35.99 20.84 -46.88
CA PRO A 8 -34.82 20.00 -46.64
C PRO A 8 -34.32 20.02 -45.19
N ASP A 9 -35.00 20.67 -44.23
CA ASP A 9 -34.41 20.98 -42.91
C ASP A 9 -34.87 20.08 -41.75
N ARG A 10 -35.32 18.85 -42.02
CA ARG A 10 -35.52 17.86 -40.95
C ARG A 10 -34.17 17.25 -40.53
N ARG A 11 -33.42 18.02 -39.73
CA ARG A 11 -32.26 17.51 -38.99
C ARG A 11 -32.70 16.30 -38.15
N PRO A 12 -31.98 15.17 -38.15
CA PRO A 12 -32.28 14.09 -37.23
C PRO A 12 -32.13 14.62 -35.80
N GLU A 13 -33.22 14.56 -35.04
CA GLU A 13 -33.23 14.86 -33.61
C GLU A 13 -32.11 14.05 -32.95
N ASN A 14 -31.17 14.77 -32.34
CA ASN A 14 -29.96 14.20 -31.78
C ASN A 14 -30.32 13.22 -30.65
N ALA A 15 -30.20 11.93 -30.95
CA ALA A 15 -29.76 10.87 -30.03
C ALA A 15 -30.28 11.02 -28.60
N GLU A 16 -31.59 10.90 -28.42
CA GLU A 16 -32.22 10.76 -27.10
C GLU A 16 -31.55 9.61 -26.34
N GLY A 17 -31.12 9.91 -25.11
CA GLY A 17 -30.73 8.89 -24.13
C GLY A 17 -31.86 7.88 -23.95
N GLY A 18 -31.53 6.71 -23.40
CA GLY A 18 -32.53 5.66 -23.14
C GLY A 18 -33.76 6.20 -22.37
N PRO A 19 -34.91 5.52 -22.44
CA PRO A 19 -36.15 5.99 -21.83
C PRO A 19 -35.91 6.46 -20.39
N VAL A 20 -36.32 7.69 -20.08
CA VAL A 20 -36.12 8.32 -18.78
C VAL A 20 -36.80 7.43 -17.73
N LYS A 21 -36.00 6.66 -17.00
CA LYS A 21 -36.48 5.76 -15.96
C LYS A 21 -37.15 6.54 -14.85
N THR A 22 -38.17 5.95 -14.24
CA THR A 22 -38.82 6.55 -13.06
C THR A 22 -37.84 6.55 -11.88
N PHE A 23 -37.91 7.52 -10.96
CA PHE A 23 -37.06 7.58 -9.76
C PHE A 23 -37.00 6.25 -8.98
N LEU A 24 -38.11 5.51 -8.93
CA LEU A 24 -38.18 4.22 -8.26
C LEU A 24 -37.36 3.15 -8.97
N GLU A 25 -37.37 3.12 -10.30
CA GLU A 25 -36.53 2.21 -11.11
C GLU A 25 -35.05 2.58 -10.97
N HIS A 26 -34.73 3.87 -10.83
CA HIS A 26 -33.38 4.32 -10.54
C HIS A 26 -32.91 3.88 -9.14
N LEU A 27 -33.77 3.95 -8.12
CA LEU A 27 -33.47 3.43 -6.78
C LEU A 27 -33.34 1.89 -6.78
N GLU A 28 -34.10 1.19 -7.61
CA GLU A 28 -33.97 -0.25 -7.79
C GLU A 28 -32.63 -0.61 -8.44
N ASP A 29 -32.24 0.08 -9.51
CA ASP A 29 -30.92 -0.05 -10.14
C ASP A 29 -29.80 0.19 -9.13
N PHE A 30 -29.93 1.22 -8.29
CA PHE A 30 -28.94 1.54 -7.25
C PHE A 30 -28.78 0.40 -6.24
N ARG A 31 -29.88 -0.18 -5.75
CA ARG A 31 -29.85 -1.32 -4.81
C ARG A 31 -29.18 -2.54 -5.44
N TRP A 32 -29.47 -2.84 -6.69
CA TRP A 32 -28.83 -3.96 -7.39
C TRP A 32 -27.34 -3.74 -7.62
N VAL A 33 -26.94 -2.51 -7.92
CA VAL A 33 -25.53 -2.12 -8.07
C VAL A 33 -24.78 -2.24 -6.75
N LEU A 34 -25.38 -1.76 -5.65
CA LEU A 34 -24.83 -1.93 -4.31
C LEU A 34 -24.72 -3.40 -3.90
N LEU A 35 -25.74 -4.20 -4.18
CA LEU A 35 -25.71 -5.62 -3.82
C LEU A 35 -24.63 -6.37 -4.61
N LYS A 36 -24.51 -6.13 -5.92
CA LYS A 36 -23.49 -6.76 -6.77
C LYS A 36 -22.07 -6.32 -6.37
N SER A 37 -21.86 -5.05 -6.06
CA SER A 37 -20.56 -4.55 -5.60
C SER A 37 -20.19 -5.13 -4.24
N LEU A 38 -21.15 -5.25 -3.31
CA LEU A 38 -20.95 -5.88 -2.00
C LEU A 38 -20.60 -7.37 -2.14
N VAL A 39 -21.34 -8.12 -2.96
CA VAL A 39 -21.08 -9.56 -3.20
C VAL A 39 -19.69 -9.74 -3.83
N THR A 40 -19.34 -8.91 -4.81
CA THR A 40 -18.02 -8.98 -5.46
C THR A 40 -16.90 -8.66 -4.49
N LEU A 41 -17.08 -7.65 -3.63
CA LEU A 41 -16.15 -7.33 -2.56
C LEU A 41 -16.02 -8.49 -1.57
N ALA A 42 -17.12 -9.13 -1.17
CA ALA A 42 -17.10 -10.26 -0.25
C ALA A 42 -16.36 -11.47 -0.84
N VAL A 43 -16.58 -11.77 -2.13
CA VAL A 43 -15.84 -12.83 -2.84
C VAL A 43 -14.35 -12.50 -2.93
N ALA A 44 -13.99 -11.27 -3.31
CA ALA A 44 -12.61 -10.83 -3.36
C ALA A 44 -11.93 -10.86 -1.98
N MET A 45 -12.64 -10.43 -0.93
CA MET A 45 -12.18 -10.49 0.46
C MET A 45 -11.93 -11.93 0.90
N PHE A 46 -12.82 -12.87 0.55
CA PHE A 46 -12.64 -14.29 0.88
C PHE A 46 -11.40 -14.88 0.18
N ILE A 47 -11.20 -14.55 -1.09
CA ILE A 47 -9.99 -14.94 -1.84
C ILE A 47 -8.74 -14.37 -1.17
N CYS A 48 -8.76 -13.09 -0.77
CA CYS A 48 -7.64 -12.47 -0.06
C CYS A 48 -7.38 -13.10 1.32
N LEU A 49 -8.44 -13.51 2.02
CA LEU A 49 -8.32 -14.15 3.33
C LEU A 49 -7.63 -15.52 3.23
N ILE A 50 -7.97 -16.32 2.21
CA ILE A 50 -7.27 -17.57 1.89
C ILE A 50 -5.81 -17.30 1.52
N ALA A 51 -5.56 -16.24 0.74
CA ALA A 51 -4.22 -15.82 0.36
C ALA A 51 -3.46 -15.03 1.45
N GLY A 52 -3.99 -14.92 2.68
CA GLY A 52 -3.50 -14.00 3.71
C GLY A 52 -2.00 -14.13 4.01
N ASN A 53 -1.47 -15.35 4.07
CA ASN A 53 -0.03 -15.60 4.32
C ASN A 53 0.85 -14.99 3.22
N HIS A 54 0.41 -14.99 1.96
CA HIS A 54 1.13 -14.36 0.87
C HIS A 54 1.04 -12.83 0.94
N ILE A 55 -0.14 -12.30 1.24
CA ILE A 55 -0.35 -10.84 1.27
C ILE A 55 0.45 -10.21 2.41
N VAL A 56 0.55 -10.84 3.58
CA VAL A 56 1.39 -10.34 4.68
C VAL A 56 2.86 -10.24 4.27
N ARG A 57 3.39 -11.23 3.53
CA ARG A 57 4.77 -11.16 3.00
C ARG A 57 4.96 -10.04 2.00
N VAL A 58 3.95 -9.80 1.15
CA VAL A 58 3.95 -8.66 0.23
C VAL A 58 3.98 -7.36 1.02
N ILE A 59 3.10 -7.19 2.01
CA ILE A 59 3.06 -5.96 2.84
C ILE A 59 4.35 -5.73 3.62
N GLN A 60 5.06 -6.79 4.03
CA GLN A 60 6.35 -6.67 4.74
C GLN A 60 7.53 -6.31 3.82
N TRP A 61 7.41 -6.53 2.51
CA TRP A 61 8.53 -6.36 1.59
C TRP A 61 9.06 -4.92 1.51
N PRO A 62 8.24 -3.85 1.48
CA PRO A 62 8.72 -2.46 1.52
C PRO A 62 9.55 -2.13 2.77
N LEU A 63 9.27 -2.74 3.93
CA LEU A 63 10.07 -2.54 5.14
C LEU A 63 11.52 -2.98 4.93
N THR A 64 11.73 -4.11 4.29
CA THR A 64 13.08 -4.64 4.02
C THR A 64 13.87 -3.81 3.02
N ARG A 65 13.17 -3.02 2.19
CA ARG A 65 13.74 -2.10 1.21
C ARG A 65 14.04 -0.72 1.79
N ALA A 66 13.36 -0.33 2.87
CA ALA A 66 13.63 0.93 3.55
C ALA A 66 15.01 0.88 4.21
N LYS A 67 15.88 1.80 3.85
CA LYS A 67 17.19 1.97 4.48
C LYS A 67 17.05 2.85 5.71
N VAL A 68 17.71 2.48 6.79
CA VAL A 68 17.72 3.32 8.00
C VAL A 68 18.71 4.45 7.79
N SER A 69 18.22 5.69 7.75
CA SER A 69 19.08 6.87 7.78
C SER A 69 19.19 7.35 9.23
N TYR A 70 20.38 7.18 9.81
CA TYR A 70 20.69 7.71 11.13
C TYR A 70 21.27 9.12 10.99
N PRO A 71 20.64 10.17 11.55
CA PRO A 71 21.24 11.49 11.59
C PRO A 71 22.49 11.47 12.49
N GLY A 72 23.62 11.96 11.97
CA GLY A 72 24.91 12.04 12.68
C GLY A 72 26.09 11.48 11.90
N THR A 73 27.32 11.64 12.42
CA THR A 73 28.56 11.03 11.91
C THR A 73 28.97 9.77 12.67
N ASN A 74 28.36 9.53 13.84
CA ASN A 74 28.74 8.44 14.72
C ASN A 74 28.45 7.06 14.11
N ALA A 75 29.31 6.10 14.40
CA ALA A 75 29.12 4.71 14.03
C ALA A 75 27.91 4.08 14.78
N VAL A 76 27.21 3.17 14.11
CA VAL A 76 26.07 2.44 14.67
C VAL A 76 26.46 0.97 14.84
N ALA A 77 26.39 0.47 16.07
CA ALA A 77 26.59 -0.93 16.38
C ALA A 77 25.25 -1.68 16.31
N VAL A 78 25.16 -2.65 15.41
CA VAL A 78 24.05 -3.61 15.38
C VAL A 78 24.46 -4.82 16.21
N VAL A 79 23.79 -5.01 17.34
CA VAL A 79 24.08 -6.13 18.25
C VAL A 79 23.13 -7.28 17.93
N SER A 80 23.71 -8.44 17.63
CA SER A 80 22.98 -9.68 17.37
C SER A 80 23.42 -10.76 18.35
N PHE A 81 22.49 -11.62 18.77
CA PHE A 81 22.76 -12.80 19.58
C PHE A 81 22.26 -14.03 18.82
N GLY A 82 23.20 -14.85 18.33
CA GLY A 82 22.86 -15.93 17.40
C GLY A 82 22.18 -15.40 16.13
N THR A 83 20.92 -15.78 15.92
CA THR A 83 20.07 -15.31 14.80
C THR A 83 19.17 -14.12 15.16
N ASN A 84 19.17 -13.68 16.43
CA ASN A 84 18.28 -12.61 16.89
C ASN A 84 18.99 -11.26 16.87
N HIS A 85 18.36 -10.26 16.25
CA HIS A 85 18.82 -8.87 16.31
C HIS A 85 18.29 -8.22 17.58
N ILE A 86 19.19 -7.85 18.49
CA ILE A 86 18.83 -7.26 19.80
C ILE A 86 18.48 -5.78 19.63
N GLY A 87 19.20 -5.07 18.77
CA GLY A 87 18.93 -3.68 18.48
C GLY A 87 20.10 -2.95 17.85
N ASN A 88 19.84 -1.70 17.46
CA ASN A 88 20.81 -0.81 16.85
C ASN A 88 21.15 0.28 17.88
N PHE A 89 22.43 0.39 18.23
CA PHE A 89 22.91 1.34 19.22
C PHE A 89 23.87 2.33 18.57
N THR A 90 23.62 3.62 18.76
CA THR A 90 24.58 4.66 18.37
C THR A 90 25.80 4.57 19.29
N LEU A 91 26.99 4.36 18.72
CA LEU A 91 28.22 4.28 19.49
C LEU A 91 28.58 5.68 20.01
N THR A 92 28.82 5.77 21.31
CA THR A 92 29.48 6.93 21.93
C THR A 92 30.97 6.90 21.55
N PRO A 93 31.67 8.04 21.42
CA PRO A 93 33.09 8.07 21.03
C PRO A 93 34.01 7.17 21.89
N ALA A 94 33.67 6.97 23.17
CA ALA A 94 34.38 6.05 24.07
C ALA A 94 34.21 4.56 23.69
N LEU A 95 33.01 4.19 23.23
CA LEU A 95 32.70 2.83 22.78
C LEU A 95 33.27 2.54 21.40
N GLU A 96 33.35 3.55 20.53
CA GLU A 96 33.95 3.43 19.20
C GLU A 96 35.45 3.09 19.26
N GLN A 97 36.16 3.58 20.28
CA GLN A 97 37.57 3.23 20.54
C GLN A 97 37.77 1.77 20.99
N CYS A 98 36.74 1.13 21.55
CA CYS A 98 36.80 -0.27 21.98
C CYS A 98 36.52 -1.25 20.83
N LEU A 99 36.04 -0.77 19.68
CA LEU A 99 35.86 -1.58 18.49
C LEU A 99 37.09 -1.43 17.56
N PRO A 100 37.43 -2.47 16.77
CA PRO A 100 38.46 -2.35 15.76
C PRO A 100 38.08 -1.22 14.79
N PRO A 101 39.04 -0.39 14.34
CA PRO A 101 38.77 0.71 13.44
C PRO A 101 38.10 0.17 12.17
N SER A 102 36.81 0.47 12.04
CA SER A 102 36.00 0.06 10.90
C SER A 102 35.93 1.21 9.90
N THR A 103 36.22 0.92 8.63
CA THR A 103 35.99 1.87 7.53
C THR A 103 34.48 2.13 7.32
N ASN A 104 33.63 1.22 7.79
CA ASN A 104 32.18 1.31 7.67
C ASN A 104 31.55 1.95 8.92
N ARG A 105 30.59 2.85 8.70
CA ARG A 105 29.79 3.48 9.76
C ARG A 105 28.88 2.49 10.51
N PHE A 106 28.56 1.34 9.92
CA PHE A 106 27.80 0.28 10.57
C PHE A 106 28.74 -0.84 10.98
N VAL A 107 28.68 -1.24 12.24
CA VAL A 107 29.49 -2.33 12.79
C VAL A 107 28.55 -3.39 13.35
N VAL A 108 28.70 -4.64 12.94
CA VAL A 108 27.89 -5.74 13.44
C VAL A 108 28.64 -6.44 14.56
N VAL A 109 28.06 -6.43 15.76
CA VAL A 109 28.59 -7.12 16.93
C VAL A 109 27.75 -8.37 17.17
N GLN A 110 28.36 -9.54 17.06
CA GLN A 110 27.70 -10.80 17.33
C GLN A 110 28.12 -11.32 18.71
N LEU A 111 27.13 -11.49 19.57
CA LEU A 111 27.24 -12.13 20.86
C LEU A 111 27.05 -13.65 20.66
N PHE A 112 27.99 -14.44 21.15
CA PHE A 112 27.93 -15.90 21.09
C PHE A 112 28.25 -16.50 22.46
N PRO A 113 27.50 -17.53 22.90
CA PRO A 113 27.86 -18.26 24.10
C PRO A 113 29.14 -19.06 23.83
N LEU A 114 30.13 -18.92 24.70
CA LEU A 114 31.38 -19.67 24.68
C LEU A 114 31.46 -20.51 25.96
N THR A 115 31.58 -21.82 25.81
CA THR A 115 31.80 -22.75 26.92
C THR A 115 33.29 -22.99 27.10
N LEU A 116 33.86 -22.47 28.18
CA LEU A 116 35.25 -22.73 28.57
C LEU A 116 35.24 -23.59 29.84
N GLY A 117 35.46 -24.89 29.68
CA GLY A 117 35.35 -25.87 30.77
C GLY A 117 33.91 -25.92 31.31
N THR A 118 33.73 -25.55 32.58
CA THR A 118 32.43 -25.50 33.29
C THR A 118 31.75 -24.12 33.23
N ASN A 119 32.42 -23.10 32.70
CA ASN A 119 31.91 -21.73 32.70
C ASN A 119 31.28 -21.36 31.35
N HIS A 120 30.09 -20.76 31.41
CA HIS A 120 29.43 -20.15 30.25
C HIS A 120 29.80 -18.67 30.20
N LEU A 121 30.65 -18.29 29.25
CA LEU A 121 31.02 -16.91 29.00
C LEU A 121 30.29 -16.39 27.77
N LEU A 122 30.02 -15.09 27.74
CA LEU A 122 29.50 -14.42 26.55
C LEU A 122 30.68 -13.84 25.79
N GLY A 123 30.99 -14.43 24.64
CA GLY A 123 31.93 -13.85 23.69
C GLY A 123 31.23 -12.80 22.83
N TRP A 124 31.99 -11.79 22.38
CA TRP A 124 31.55 -10.88 21.34
C TRP A 124 32.60 -10.87 20.23
N ASN A 125 32.15 -10.85 18.97
CA ASN A 125 33.01 -10.69 17.82
C ASN A 125 32.42 -9.64 16.88
N VAL A 126 33.29 -8.87 16.24
CA VAL A 126 32.91 -7.91 15.22
C VAL A 126 32.90 -8.62 13.88
N VAL A 127 31.70 -8.78 13.32
CA VAL A 127 31.53 -9.37 12.00
C VAL A 127 31.88 -8.31 10.96
N GLN A 128 33.02 -8.50 10.29
CA GLN A 128 33.50 -7.62 9.21
C GLN A 128 32.95 -8.00 7.83
N ASP A 129 32.01 -8.95 7.77
CA ASP A 129 31.41 -9.39 6.50
C ASP A 129 30.60 -8.24 5.86
N PRO A 130 30.93 -7.82 4.61
CA PRO A 130 30.20 -6.79 3.89
C PRO A 130 28.70 -7.09 3.75
N ARG A 131 28.30 -8.36 3.72
CA ARG A 131 26.88 -8.75 3.63
C ARG A 131 26.13 -8.46 4.92
N ALA A 132 26.74 -8.79 6.06
CA ALA A 132 26.17 -8.51 7.39
C ALA A 132 26.03 -7.00 7.63
N VAL A 133 27.00 -6.21 7.17
CA VAL A 133 26.94 -4.74 7.21
C VAL A 133 25.84 -4.18 6.31
N ALA A 134 25.64 -4.75 5.12
CA ALA A 134 24.54 -4.36 4.23
C ALA A 134 23.16 -4.73 4.79
N ASP A 135 23.04 -5.86 5.50
CA ASP A 135 21.83 -6.24 6.20
C ASP A 135 21.56 -5.34 7.41
N ALA A 136 22.59 -4.95 8.17
CA ALA A 136 22.49 -3.98 9.25
C ALA A 136 21.97 -2.60 8.82
N GLN A 137 22.16 -2.22 7.55
CA GLN A 137 21.62 -0.99 6.96
C GLN A 137 20.12 -1.05 6.62
N LYS A 138 19.54 -2.25 6.59
CA LYS A 138 18.10 -2.44 6.35
C LYS A 138 17.32 -2.19 7.64
N LEU A 139 16.12 -1.63 7.49
CA LEU A 139 15.21 -1.41 8.59
C LEU A 139 14.68 -2.77 9.12
N HIS A 140 15.38 -3.34 10.10
CA HIS A 140 14.92 -4.52 10.85
C HIS A 140 13.87 -4.09 11.88
N VAL A 141 12.69 -3.70 11.41
CA VAL A 141 11.53 -3.53 12.29
C VAL A 141 10.99 -4.90 12.62
N SER A 142 11.11 -5.31 13.88
CA SER A 142 10.35 -6.45 14.38
C SER A 142 8.89 -6.01 14.54
N LEU A 143 8.02 -6.57 13.71
CA LEU A 143 6.57 -6.38 13.82
C LEU A 143 6.06 -7.23 14.98
N ILE A 144 5.67 -6.56 16.06
CA ILE A 144 5.16 -7.23 17.26
C ILE A 144 3.63 -7.13 17.34
N ASN A 145 3.02 -8.20 17.83
CA ASN A 145 1.63 -8.20 18.29
C ASN A 145 1.64 -8.03 19.81
N LEU A 146 0.92 -7.03 20.30
CA LEU A 146 0.80 -6.75 21.73
C LEU A 146 -0.47 -7.39 22.33
N SER A 147 -1.44 -7.74 21.49
CA SER A 147 -2.69 -8.36 21.93
C SER A 147 -2.90 -9.75 21.30
N PRO A 148 -3.56 -10.69 22.00
CA PRO A 148 -3.77 -12.05 21.50
C PRO A 148 -4.66 -12.12 20.25
N ALA A 149 -5.60 -11.18 20.11
CA ALA A 149 -6.52 -11.12 18.97
C ALA A 149 -6.00 -10.25 17.80
N GLU A 150 -4.86 -9.55 17.95
CA GLU A 150 -4.39 -8.60 16.93
C GLU A 150 -4.09 -9.27 15.59
N GLY A 151 -3.50 -10.47 15.59
CA GLY A 151 -3.21 -11.21 14.36
C GLY A 151 -4.47 -11.52 13.53
N PHE A 152 -5.59 -11.80 14.20
CA PHE A 152 -6.87 -12.02 13.55
C PHE A 152 -7.42 -10.72 12.92
N PHE A 153 -7.41 -9.61 13.67
CA PHE A 153 -7.86 -8.32 13.14
C PHE A 153 -7.01 -7.84 11.96
N VAL A 154 -5.70 -8.05 12.03
CA VAL A 154 -4.78 -7.79 10.92
C VAL A 154 -5.18 -8.58 9.68
N ALA A 155 -5.45 -9.89 9.81
CA ALA A 155 -5.83 -10.72 8.68
C ALA A 155 -7.15 -10.22 8.03
N VAL A 156 -8.14 -9.85 8.84
CA VAL A 156 -9.42 -9.31 8.35
C VAL A 156 -9.22 -7.96 7.65
N GLN A 157 -8.41 -7.05 8.22
CA GLN A 157 -8.10 -5.76 7.60
C GLN A 157 -7.41 -5.94 6.25
N VAL A 158 -6.40 -6.81 6.19
CA VAL A 158 -5.67 -7.12 4.94
C VAL A 158 -6.61 -7.70 3.89
N ALA A 159 -7.49 -8.63 4.30
CA ALA A 159 -8.48 -9.21 3.41
C ALA A 159 -9.46 -8.15 2.88
N PHE A 160 -9.90 -7.23 3.73
CA PHE A 160 -10.81 -6.15 3.33
C PHE A 160 -10.16 -5.18 2.33
N TYR A 161 -8.98 -4.63 2.66
CA TYR A 161 -8.31 -3.66 1.79
C TYR A 161 -7.73 -4.30 0.52
N GLY A 162 -7.18 -5.51 0.61
CA GLY A 162 -6.74 -6.29 -0.54
C GLY A 162 -7.91 -6.68 -1.44
N GLY A 163 -9.02 -7.12 -0.83
CA GLY A 163 -10.27 -7.42 -1.52
C GLY A 163 -10.82 -6.20 -2.24
N LEU A 164 -10.79 -5.03 -1.62
CA LEU A 164 -11.19 -3.76 -2.25
C LEU A 164 -10.32 -3.42 -3.46
N ALA A 165 -9.00 -3.60 -3.36
CA ALA A 165 -8.08 -3.35 -4.47
C ALA A 165 -8.29 -4.34 -5.64
N LEU A 166 -8.60 -5.60 -5.36
CA LEU A 166 -8.90 -6.60 -6.40
C LEU A 166 -10.31 -6.43 -6.99
N ALA A 167 -11.28 -6.01 -6.18
CA ALA A 167 -12.65 -5.78 -6.59
C ALA A 167 -12.82 -4.45 -7.36
N SER A 168 -11.87 -3.52 -7.26
CA SER A 168 -11.97 -2.18 -7.85
C SER A 168 -12.38 -2.15 -9.35
N PRO A 169 -11.81 -2.94 -10.29
CA PRO A 169 -12.25 -2.93 -11.68
C PRO A 169 -13.72 -3.33 -11.85
N PHE A 170 -14.21 -4.26 -11.04
CA PHE A 170 -15.60 -4.70 -11.06
C PHE A 170 -16.53 -3.68 -10.40
N ILE A 171 -16.11 -3.09 -9.28
CA ILE A 171 -16.86 -2.03 -8.60
C ILE A 171 -17.06 -0.86 -9.56
N PHE A 172 -16.00 -0.42 -10.24
CA PHE A 172 -16.09 0.61 -11.27
C PHE A 172 -17.08 0.23 -12.38
N TYR A 173 -17.03 -1.01 -12.87
CA TYR A 173 -17.98 -1.52 -13.86
C TYR A 173 -19.44 -1.45 -13.38
N PHE A 174 -19.71 -1.73 -12.11
CA PHE A 174 -21.08 -1.62 -11.58
C PHE A 174 -21.51 -0.18 -11.38
N VAL A 175 -20.62 0.69 -10.88
CA VAL A 175 -20.91 2.12 -10.73
C VAL A 175 -21.28 2.72 -12.09
N ILE A 176 -20.53 2.42 -13.15
CA ILE A 176 -20.88 2.96 -14.47
C ILE A 176 -22.17 2.38 -15.04
N SER A 177 -22.48 1.10 -14.76
CA SER A 177 -23.77 0.50 -15.15
C SER A 177 -24.96 1.25 -14.54
N PHE A 178 -24.77 1.86 -13.37
CA PHE A 178 -25.75 2.72 -12.74
C PHE A 178 -25.85 4.11 -13.36
N VAL A 179 -24.72 4.69 -13.80
CA VAL A 179 -24.68 6.03 -14.40
C VAL A 179 -25.10 6.00 -15.88
N PHE A 180 -24.81 4.92 -16.62
CA PHE A 180 -25.10 4.79 -18.06
C PHE A 180 -26.52 5.16 -18.52
N PRO A 181 -27.61 4.83 -17.78
CA PRO A 181 -28.96 5.24 -18.15
C PRO A 181 -29.14 6.76 -18.18
N ALA A 182 -28.34 7.51 -17.43
CA ALA A 182 -28.44 8.96 -17.32
C ALA A 182 -27.60 9.74 -18.36
N LEU A 183 -26.80 9.08 -19.20
CA LEU A 183 -25.92 9.72 -20.20
C LEU A 183 -26.46 9.61 -21.63
N LYS A 184 -26.10 10.59 -22.49
CA LYS A 184 -26.43 10.53 -23.93
C LYS A 184 -25.66 9.40 -24.61
N LEU A 185 -26.24 8.84 -25.69
CA LEU A 185 -25.66 7.71 -26.44
C LEU A 185 -24.21 7.97 -26.93
N VAL A 186 -23.88 9.22 -27.24
CA VAL A 186 -22.54 9.64 -27.71
C VAL A 186 -21.52 9.71 -26.56
N GLU A 187 -21.96 10.13 -25.37
CA GLU A 187 -21.12 10.28 -24.16
C GLU A 187 -20.79 8.91 -23.54
N LYS A 188 -21.68 7.93 -23.70
CA LYS A 188 -21.52 6.54 -23.24
C LYS A 188 -20.17 5.93 -23.62
N LYS A 189 -19.70 6.16 -24.85
CA LYS A 189 -18.44 5.61 -25.36
C LYS A 189 -17.21 6.25 -24.71
N TYR A 190 -17.28 7.55 -24.38
CA TYR A 190 -16.19 8.26 -23.71
C TYR A 190 -16.09 7.86 -22.25
N VAL A 191 -17.23 7.76 -21.55
CA VAL A 191 -17.29 7.36 -20.15
C VAL A 191 -16.85 5.90 -19.97
N ALA A 192 -17.24 5.00 -20.88
CA ALA A 192 -16.77 3.60 -20.86
C ALA A 192 -15.24 3.48 -21.06
N ARG A 193 -14.66 4.28 -21.97
CA ARG A 193 -13.20 4.31 -22.18
C ARG A 193 -12.46 4.92 -21.01
N GLY A 194 -12.96 6.06 -20.50
CA GLY A 194 -12.41 6.75 -19.33
C GLY A 194 -12.30 5.79 -18.15
N LEU A 195 -13.32 4.98 -17.91
CA LEU A 195 -13.33 4.01 -16.82
C LEU A 195 -12.38 2.82 -17.03
N LEU A 196 -12.23 2.31 -18.27
CA LEU A 196 -11.23 1.28 -18.57
C LEU A 196 -9.83 1.80 -18.22
N PHE A 197 -9.54 3.05 -18.60
CA PHE A 197 -8.31 3.72 -18.21
C PHE A 197 -8.26 3.98 -16.70
N GLY A 198 -9.38 4.35 -16.06
CA GLY A 198 -9.52 4.53 -14.61
C GLY A 198 -9.11 3.28 -13.85
N GLY A 199 -9.74 2.13 -14.10
CA GLY A 199 -9.37 0.87 -13.45
C GLY A 199 -7.89 0.51 -13.63
N GLY A 200 -7.32 0.77 -14.82
CA GLY A 200 -5.88 0.63 -15.05
C GLY A 200 -5.02 1.62 -14.24
N LEU A 201 -5.48 2.87 -14.14
CA LEU A 201 -4.81 3.96 -13.43
C LEU A 201 -4.89 3.78 -11.90
N PHE A 202 -5.99 3.25 -11.37
CA PHE A 202 -6.08 2.82 -9.96
C PHE A 202 -5.05 1.75 -9.65
N LEU A 203 -4.97 0.69 -10.47
CA LEU A 203 -3.98 -0.37 -10.28
C LEU A 203 -2.55 0.17 -10.41
N ALA A 204 -2.31 1.09 -11.33
CA ALA A 204 -1.03 1.79 -11.47
C ALA A 204 -0.73 2.64 -10.22
N GLY A 205 -1.71 3.36 -9.68
CA GLY A 205 -1.58 4.17 -8.46
C GLY A 205 -1.27 3.33 -7.23
N VAL A 206 -1.97 2.21 -7.05
CA VAL A 206 -1.69 1.24 -5.97
C VAL A 206 -0.28 0.65 -6.12
N SER A 207 0.10 0.27 -7.34
CA SER A 207 1.44 -0.29 -7.62
C SER A 207 2.55 0.74 -7.39
N PHE A 208 2.37 1.98 -7.87
CA PHE A 208 3.28 3.08 -7.65
C PHE A 208 3.43 3.40 -6.16
N CYS A 209 2.31 3.43 -5.43
CA CYS A 209 2.32 3.63 -3.99
C CYS A 209 3.14 2.55 -3.29
N TYR A 210 2.92 1.29 -3.63
CA TYR A 210 3.59 0.17 -3.00
C TYR A 210 5.10 0.12 -3.30
N PHE A 211 5.50 0.27 -4.56
CA PHE A 211 6.91 0.11 -4.97
C PHE A 211 7.77 1.36 -4.75
N ALA A 212 7.23 2.56 -4.96
CA ALA A 212 8.00 3.81 -4.92
C ALA A 212 7.72 4.63 -3.66
N LEU A 213 6.45 4.94 -3.36
CA LEU A 213 6.13 5.84 -2.26
C LEU A 213 6.31 5.19 -0.89
N MET A 214 5.90 3.93 -0.72
CA MET A 214 5.97 3.24 0.57
C MET A 214 7.38 3.24 1.18
N PRO A 215 8.45 2.80 0.50
CA PRO A 215 9.79 2.81 1.11
C PRO A 215 10.25 4.22 1.48
N VAL A 216 9.88 5.24 0.69
CA VAL A 216 10.20 6.65 0.98
C VAL A 216 9.42 7.14 2.19
N ALA A 217 8.12 6.85 2.27
CA ALA A 217 7.25 7.25 3.38
C ALA A 217 7.72 6.63 4.71
N LEU A 218 8.07 5.34 4.70
CA LEU A 218 8.57 4.64 5.90
C LEU A 218 9.95 5.16 6.33
N ALA A 219 10.84 5.44 5.38
CA ALA A 219 12.14 6.05 5.68
C ALA A 219 11.99 7.47 6.26
N ALA A 220 11.08 8.28 5.70
CA ALA A 220 10.79 9.62 6.18
C ALA A 220 10.17 9.60 7.59
N ALA A 221 9.22 8.68 7.84
CA ALA A 221 8.60 8.50 9.16
C ALA A 221 9.65 8.11 10.22
N GLN A 222 10.55 7.18 9.88
CA GLN A 222 11.66 6.81 10.78
C GLN A 222 12.61 7.97 11.03
N MET A 223 12.97 8.72 10.00
CA MET A 223 13.85 9.89 10.12
C MET A 223 13.24 10.93 11.07
N TYR A 224 11.94 11.18 10.96
CA TYR A 224 11.21 12.08 11.84
C TYR A 224 11.15 11.56 13.29
N SER A 225 10.90 10.27 13.49
CA SER A 225 10.93 9.63 14.81
C SER A 225 12.29 9.76 15.49
N ASN A 226 13.37 9.50 14.74
CA ASN A 226 14.74 9.65 15.23
C ASN A 226 15.04 11.09 15.63
N TRP A 227 14.56 12.07 14.85
CA TRP A 227 14.74 13.49 15.15
C TRP A 227 14.02 13.90 16.45
N LEU A 228 12.87 13.30 16.74
CA LEU A 228 12.13 13.50 18.00
C LEU A 228 12.73 12.75 19.20
N GLY A 229 13.78 11.94 19.01
CA GLY A 229 14.42 11.15 20.07
C GLY A 229 13.70 9.83 20.41
N PHE A 230 12.68 9.44 19.65
CA PHE A 230 12.04 8.13 19.79
C PHE A 230 12.87 7.06 19.07
N GLY A 231 13.74 6.37 19.81
CA GLY A 231 14.70 5.38 19.30
C GLY A 231 14.20 3.94 19.18
N ALA A 232 12.92 3.66 19.41
CA ALA A 232 12.39 2.29 19.38
C ALA A 232 12.07 1.84 17.94
N LEU A 233 12.89 0.96 17.38
CA LEU A 233 12.67 0.27 16.08
C LEU A 233 11.65 -0.89 16.18
N GLN A 234 10.67 -0.76 17.07
CA GLN A 234 9.63 -1.76 17.30
C GLN A 234 8.30 -1.14 16.89
N TRP A 235 7.68 -1.67 15.83
CA TRP A 235 6.41 -1.15 15.34
C TRP A 235 5.31 -2.19 15.56
N LYS A 236 4.11 -1.70 15.90
CA LYS A 236 2.93 -2.55 16.04
C LYS A 236 2.42 -2.99 14.67
N ALA A 237 2.18 -4.29 14.51
CA ALA A 237 1.75 -4.86 13.23
C ALA A 237 0.42 -4.27 12.71
N ASP A 238 -0.59 -4.16 13.57
CA ASP A 238 -1.90 -3.57 13.25
C ASP A 238 -1.78 -2.14 12.69
N THR A 239 -1.03 -1.27 13.37
CA THR A 239 -0.89 0.13 12.94
C THR A 239 -0.13 0.24 11.64
N TYR A 240 0.95 -0.53 11.48
CA TYR A 240 1.73 -0.57 10.25
C TYR A 240 0.86 -1.03 9.06
N ILE A 241 0.16 -2.15 9.21
CA ILE A 241 -0.65 -2.73 8.12
C ILE A 241 -1.83 -1.81 7.77
N SER A 242 -2.53 -1.28 8.77
CA SER A 242 -3.62 -0.33 8.55
C SER A 242 -3.14 0.93 7.82
N PHE A 243 -1.96 1.45 8.18
CA PHE A 243 -1.34 2.58 7.49
C PHE A 243 -1.04 2.25 6.02
N VAL A 244 -0.32 1.15 5.76
CA VAL A 244 0.03 0.72 4.39
C VAL A 244 -1.22 0.55 3.53
N CYS A 245 -2.20 -0.20 4.03
CA CYS A 245 -3.44 -0.48 3.29
C CYS A 245 -4.24 0.78 2.97
N LYS A 246 -4.47 1.65 3.98
CA LYS A 246 -5.20 2.92 3.77
C LYS A 246 -4.46 3.83 2.80
N PHE A 247 -3.14 3.91 2.91
CA PHE A 247 -2.33 4.73 2.04
C PHE A 247 -2.35 4.23 0.59
N MET A 248 -2.26 2.91 0.38
CA MET A 248 -2.40 2.30 -0.95
C MET A 248 -3.75 2.59 -1.61
N ILE A 249 -4.85 2.40 -0.87
CA ILE A 249 -6.19 2.70 -1.39
C ILE A 249 -6.36 4.20 -1.66
N GLY A 250 -5.88 5.05 -0.75
CA GLY A 250 -5.92 6.51 -0.92
C GLY A 250 -5.17 6.96 -2.17
N MET A 251 -3.99 6.40 -2.42
CA MET A 251 -3.21 6.69 -3.64
C MET A 251 -3.88 6.15 -4.90
N GLY A 252 -4.45 4.94 -4.85
CA GLY A 252 -5.22 4.38 -5.96
C GLY A 252 -6.40 5.29 -6.34
N LEU A 253 -7.17 5.74 -5.36
CA LEU A 253 -8.28 6.69 -5.57
C LEU A 253 -7.78 8.07 -6.03
N GLY A 254 -6.64 8.55 -5.53
CA GLY A 254 -6.05 9.81 -5.96
C GLY A 254 -5.66 9.79 -7.45
N PHE A 255 -5.25 8.63 -7.95
CA PHE A 255 -4.95 8.42 -9.36
C PHE A 255 -6.20 8.37 -10.25
N GLU A 256 -7.40 8.28 -9.69
CA GLU A 256 -8.65 8.40 -10.47
C GLU A 256 -9.05 9.86 -10.73
N LEU A 257 -8.51 10.83 -9.96
CA LEU A 257 -8.84 12.25 -10.12
C LEU A 257 -8.67 12.77 -11.56
N PRO A 258 -7.60 12.46 -12.30
CA PRO A 258 -7.46 12.89 -13.69
C PRO A 258 -8.56 12.35 -14.60
N VAL A 259 -8.96 11.08 -14.41
CA VAL A 259 -10.02 10.46 -15.21
C VAL A 259 -11.35 11.11 -14.91
N VAL A 260 -11.67 11.31 -13.63
CA VAL A 260 -12.89 12.00 -13.20
C VAL A 260 -12.95 13.41 -13.77
N LEU A 261 -11.87 14.18 -13.66
CA LEU A 261 -11.80 15.54 -14.20
C LEU A 261 -11.97 15.58 -15.73
N LEU A 262 -11.29 14.68 -16.46
CA LEU A 262 -11.43 14.59 -17.91
C LEU A 262 -12.86 14.20 -18.32
N THR A 263 -13.51 13.30 -17.58
CA THR A 263 -14.92 12.97 -17.85
C THR A 263 -15.84 14.16 -17.58
N LEU A 264 -15.61 14.90 -16.49
CA LEU A 264 -16.45 16.03 -16.11
C LEU A 264 -16.31 17.24 -17.05
N VAL A 265 -15.10 17.49 -17.57
CA VAL A 265 -14.85 18.59 -18.54
C VAL A 265 -15.42 18.27 -19.92
N LYS A 266 -15.55 16.98 -20.26
CA LYS A 266 -15.94 16.54 -21.60
C LYS A 266 -17.46 16.42 -21.77
N ILE A 267 -18.19 16.26 -20.67
CA ILE A 267 -19.67 16.27 -20.56
C ILE A 267 -20.15 17.72 -20.52
#